data_AF-A0A7S2NDS4-F1
#
_entry.id   AF-A0A7S2NDS4-F1
#
_cell.length_a   1.000
_cell.length_b   1.000
_cell.length_c   1.000
_cell.angle_alpha   90.00
_cell.angle_beta   90.00
_cell.angle_gamma   90.00
#
_symmetry.space_group_name_H-M   'P 1'
#
loop_
_entity.id
_entity.type
_entity.pdbx_description
1 polymer ?
#
loop_
_entity_poly.entity_id
_entity_poly.type
_entity_poly.pdbx_seq_one_letter_code
_entity_poly.pdbx_strand_id
1 'polypeptide(L)'
;VLMQTPGAVLTPWRDEVAAVANLFYGGEQTGNAWAAVIFGDHAPTGRLPIAFPASEEDAIEPGKSSHPGHYYSVRYAEGLETSYRSSTLRAAYPFGHGLSYTRFSFGAPEVVHGQRCPEAVCVRL
;
A
#
# COMPACT_ATOMS: atom_id res chain seq x y z
N VAL A 1 6.35 16.23 3.10
CA VAL A 1 5.38 16.37 2.00
C VAL A 1 4.08 15.70 2.40
N LEU A 2 2.95 16.43 2.30
CA LEU A 2 1.61 15.89 2.49
C LEU A 2 1.03 15.56 1.12
N MET A 3 0.67 14.30 0.90
CA MET A 3 0.19 13.81 -0.38
C MET A 3 -1.32 13.56 -0.33
N GLN A 4 -2.02 14.08 -1.33
CA GLN A 4 -3.42 13.80 -1.61
C GLN A 4 -3.53 13.27 -3.04
N THR A 5 -3.43 11.96 -3.20
CA THR A 5 -3.34 11.31 -4.51
C THR A 5 -4.52 10.37 -4.74
N PRO A 6 -4.93 10.12 -5.99
CA PRO A 6 -6.01 9.16 -6.29
C PRO A 6 -5.56 7.70 -6.14
N GLY A 7 -4.26 7.45 -6.05
CA GLY A 7 -3.66 6.13 -6.02
C GLY A 7 -2.15 6.23 -5.85
N ALA A 8 -1.44 5.21 -6.34
CA ALA A 8 0.01 5.19 -6.33
C ALA A 8 0.58 6.30 -7.22
N VAL A 9 1.63 6.96 -6.72
CA VAL A 9 2.41 7.95 -7.48
C VAL A 9 3.90 7.64 -7.29
N LEU A 10 4.70 8.01 -8.29
CA LEU A 10 6.15 7.98 -8.13
C LEU A 10 6.61 9.06 -7.16
N THR A 11 7.60 8.71 -6.34
CA THR A 11 8.19 9.61 -5.34
C THR A 11 9.71 9.64 -5.50
N PRO A 12 10.25 10.13 -6.64
CA PRO A 12 11.70 10.18 -6.87
C PRO A 12 12.42 11.11 -5.88
N TRP A 13 11.70 12.10 -5.35
CA TRP A 13 12.16 13.09 -4.36
C TRP A 13 12.09 12.61 -2.90
N ARG A 14 11.64 11.38 -2.63
CA ARG A 14 11.33 10.91 -1.25
C ARG A 14 12.54 10.99 -0.30
N ASP A 15 13.75 10.87 -0.83
CA ASP A 15 14.99 10.88 -0.05
C ASP A 15 15.50 12.33 0.20
N GLU A 16 14.85 13.33 -0.38
CA GLU A 16 15.18 14.76 -0.24
C GLU A 16 14.30 15.46 0.82
N VAL A 17 13.38 14.74 1.45
CA VAL A 17 12.42 15.31 2.40
C VAL A 17 12.42 14.56 3.73
N ALA A 18 12.20 15.29 4.83
CA ALA A 18 12.26 14.70 6.17
C ALA A 18 11.12 13.71 6.47
N ALA A 19 9.96 13.89 5.84
CA ALA A 19 8.79 13.04 6.06
C ALA A 19 7.83 13.09 4.86
N VAL A 20 7.13 11.99 4.64
CA VAL A 20 6.05 11.86 3.66
C VAL A 20 4.83 11.28 4.35
N ALA A 21 3.67 11.91 4.15
CA ALA A 21 2.39 11.41 4.64
C ALA A 21 1.39 11.40 3.50
N ASN A 22 0.55 10.36 3.42
CA ASN A 22 -0.47 10.22 2.38
C ASN A 22 -1.85 10.05 3.00
N LEU A 23 -2.82 10.84 2.53
CA LEU A 23 -4.24 10.73 2.94
C LEU A 23 -5.15 10.34 1.76
N PHE A 24 -4.58 10.10 0.57
CA PHE A 24 -5.36 10.00 -0.67
C PHE A 24 -6.36 11.17 -0.78
N TYR A 25 -7.62 10.91 -1.07
CA TYR A 25 -8.69 11.90 -0.99
C TYR A 25 -9.54 11.68 0.26
N GLY A 26 -9.20 12.41 1.34
CA GLY A 26 -9.82 12.28 2.67
C GLY A 26 -11.19 12.96 2.84
N GLY A 27 -11.82 13.44 1.76
CA GLY A 27 -13.11 14.12 1.81
C GLY A 27 -13.06 15.51 2.47
N GLU A 28 -14.22 16.05 2.84
CA GLU A 28 -14.38 17.44 3.31
C GLU A 28 -13.61 17.76 4.61
N GLN A 29 -13.33 16.76 5.44
CA GLN A 29 -12.61 16.92 6.71
C GLN A 29 -11.07 16.80 6.57
N THR A 30 -10.54 16.78 5.34
CA THR A 30 -9.09 16.59 5.11
C THR A 30 -8.22 17.60 5.87
N GLY A 31 -8.62 18.87 5.93
CA GLY A 31 -7.85 19.88 6.66
C GLY A 31 -7.73 19.58 8.17
N ASN A 32 -8.85 19.19 8.79
CA ASN A 32 -8.90 18.81 10.20
C ASN A 32 -8.10 17.53 10.46
N ALA A 33 -8.22 16.54 9.57
CA ALA A 33 -7.45 15.30 9.66
C ALA A 33 -5.93 15.55 9.57
N TRP A 34 -5.49 16.42 8.66
CA TRP A 34 -4.08 16.79 8.57
C TRP A 34 -3.58 17.49 9.81
N ALA A 35 -4.31 18.48 10.33
CA ALA A 35 -3.92 19.20 11.53
C ALA A 35 -3.77 18.24 12.72
N ALA A 36 -4.79 17.40 12.95
CA ALA A 36 -4.78 16.43 14.04
C ALA A 36 -3.59 15.45 13.98
N VAL A 37 -3.19 15.02 12.77
CA VAL A 37 -2.05 14.11 12.62
C VAL A 37 -0.73 14.86 12.74
N ILE A 38 -0.56 16.00 12.07
CA ILE A 38 0.73 16.72 12.04
C ILE A 38 1.11 17.27 13.41
N PHE A 39 0.13 17.74 14.18
CA PHE A 39 0.35 18.26 15.53
C PHE A 39 0.31 17.18 16.61
N GLY A 40 0.01 15.93 16.24
CA GLY A 40 0.10 14.79 17.17
C GLY A 40 -1.11 14.58 18.06
N ASP A 41 -2.23 15.28 17.82
CA ASP A 41 -3.52 15.01 18.48
C ASP A 41 -3.97 13.56 18.21
N HIS A 42 -3.65 13.05 17.01
CA HIS A 42 -3.80 11.65 16.62
C HIS A 42 -2.52 11.13 15.94
N ALA A 43 -2.08 9.93 16.29
CA ALA A 43 -0.98 9.28 15.59
C ALA A 43 -1.45 8.70 14.23
N PRO A 44 -0.59 8.67 13.20
CA PRO A 44 -0.90 7.94 11.99
C PRO A 44 -0.95 6.43 12.29
N THR A 45 -2.01 5.78 11.80
CA THR A 45 -2.26 4.34 11.97
C THR A 45 -2.53 3.61 10.66
N GLY A 46 -2.68 4.36 9.56
CA GLY A 46 -2.96 3.82 8.23
C GLY A 46 -1.87 2.89 7.72
N ARG A 47 -2.28 1.87 6.96
CA ARG A 47 -1.42 0.94 6.24
C ARG A 47 -1.77 1.00 4.76
N LEU A 48 -0.78 1.06 3.89
CA LEU A 48 -1.01 1.18 2.46
C LEU A 48 -1.79 -0.04 1.91
N PRO A 49 -2.95 0.16 1.27
CA PRO A 49 -3.71 -0.91 0.63
C PRO A 49 -3.17 -1.27 -0.77
N ILE A 50 -2.20 -0.49 -1.28
CA ILE A 50 -1.54 -0.66 -2.57
C ILE A 50 -0.04 -0.39 -2.41
N ALA A 51 0.81 -1.05 -3.19
CA ALA A 51 2.23 -0.68 -3.24
C ALA A 51 2.43 0.58 -4.09
N PHE A 52 3.34 1.47 -3.66
CA PHE A 52 3.82 2.58 -4.48
C PHE A 52 5.09 2.12 -5.19
N PRO A 53 5.14 2.14 -6.53
CA PRO A 53 6.26 1.59 -7.28
C PRO A 53 7.53 2.42 -7.07
N ALA A 54 8.69 1.78 -7.16
CA ALA A 54 9.98 2.46 -7.07
C ALA A 54 10.30 3.29 -8.33
N SER A 55 9.83 2.83 -9.49
CA SER A 55 9.95 3.48 -10.80
C SER A 55 8.78 3.06 -11.70
N GLU A 56 8.64 3.66 -12.88
CA GLU A 56 7.60 3.25 -13.85
C GLU A 56 7.73 1.77 -14.25
N GLU A 57 8.96 1.24 -14.34
CA GLU A 57 9.24 -0.16 -14.68
C GLU A 57 8.78 -1.14 -13.59
N ASP A 58 8.61 -0.64 -12.36
CA ASP A 58 8.11 -1.41 -11.23
C ASP A 58 6.57 -1.36 -11.11
N ALA A 59 5.88 -0.76 -12.08
CA ALA A 59 4.43 -0.84 -12.24
C ALA A 59 4.04 -1.88 -13.30
N ILE A 60 2.82 -2.42 -13.19
CA ILE A 60 2.29 -3.28 -14.25
C ILE A 60 1.92 -2.40 -15.43
N GLU A 61 2.57 -2.62 -16.58
CA GLU A 61 2.17 -1.97 -17.81
C GLU A 61 0.71 -2.33 -18.14
N PRO A 62 -0.13 -1.34 -18.48
CA PRO A 62 -1.47 -1.61 -18.98
C PRO A 62 -1.38 -2.58 -20.16
N GLY A 63 -2.14 -3.69 -20.08
CA GLY A 63 -2.14 -4.69 -21.12
C GLY A 63 -2.51 -4.07 -22.47
N LYS A 64 -1.67 -4.32 -23.48
CA LYS A 64 -1.91 -3.84 -24.85
C LYS A 64 -2.92 -4.77 -25.52
N SER A 65 -3.77 -4.22 -26.39
CA SER A 65 -4.65 -5.06 -27.19
C SER A 65 -3.83 -6.03 -28.02
N SER A 66 -4.30 -7.27 -28.09
CA SER A 66 -3.72 -8.30 -28.95
C SER A 66 -3.93 -8.02 -30.45
N HIS A 67 -4.76 -7.04 -30.80
CA HIS A 67 -5.15 -6.71 -32.17
C HIS A 67 -5.07 -5.19 -32.40
N PRO A 68 -4.16 -4.70 -33.26
CA PRO A 68 -4.09 -3.29 -33.62
C PRO A 68 -5.45 -2.78 -34.13
N GLY A 69 -6.01 -1.74 -33.51
CA GLY A 69 -7.30 -1.16 -33.89
C GLY A 69 -8.54 -1.76 -33.20
N HIS A 70 -8.40 -2.80 -32.37
CA HIS A 70 -9.51 -3.41 -31.63
C HIS A 70 -9.27 -3.32 -30.12
N TYR A 71 -9.98 -2.43 -29.43
CA TYR A 71 -9.78 -2.17 -27.99
C TYR A 71 -10.61 -3.08 -27.06
N TYR A 72 -11.24 -4.14 -27.59
CA TYR A 72 -12.23 -4.92 -26.84
C TYR A 72 -11.65 -6.10 -26.03
N SER A 73 -10.36 -6.39 -26.16
CA SER A 73 -9.71 -7.44 -25.37
C SER A 73 -8.33 -7.01 -24.89
N VAL A 74 -8.10 -7.20 -23.58
CA VAL A 74 -6.82 -6.94 -22.92
C VAL A 74 -6.38 -8.24 -22.25
N ARG A 75 -5.16 -8.69 -22.57
CA ARG A 75 -4.56 -9.86 -21.93
C ARG A 75 -3.75 -9.42 -20.72
N TYR A 76 -4.07 -9.97 -19.56
CA TYR A 76 -3.32 -9.81 -18.31
C TYR A 76 -2.17 -10.82 -18.33
N ALA A 77 -1.02 -10.41 -18.84
CA ALA A 77 0.14 -11.28 -19.01
C ALA A 77 0.84 -11.59 -17.68
N GLU A 78 0.67 -10.72 -16.70
CA GLU A 78 1.19 -10.82 -15.33
C GLU A 78 0.50 -11.91 -14.49
N GLY A 79 -0.71 -12.33 -14.87
CA GLY A 79 -1.46 -13.35 -14.14
C GLY A 79 -1.69 -12.95 -12.66
N LEU A 80 -1.23 -13.79 -11.73
CA LEU A 80 -1.39 -13.55 -10.28
C LEU A 80 -0.25 -12.72 -9.67
N GLU A 81 0.83 -12.46 -10.42
CA GLU A 81 1.99 -11.67 -9.99
C GLU A 81 1.66 -10.16 -10.06
N THR A 82 0.58 -9.78 -9.37
CA THR A 82 0.04 -8.42 -9.36
C THR A 82 0.56 -7.61 -8.19
N SER A 83 1.13 -6.43 -8.48
CA SER A 83 1.60 -5.48 -7.46
C SER A 83 2.48 -6.18 -6.41
N TYR A 84 2.10 -6.14 -5.13
CA TYR A 84 2.84 -6.73 -4.01
C TYR A 84 2.97 -8.26 -4.05
N ARG A 85 2.20 -8.96 -4.90
CA ARG A 85 2.37 -10.40 -5.13
C ARG A 85 3.56 -10.70 -6.01
N SER A 86 3.93 -9.76 -6.89
CA SER A 86 5.09 -9.92 -7.75
C SER A 86 6.38 -9.93 -6.95
N SER A 87 7.21 -10.93 -7.19
CA SER A 87 8.57 -11.00 -6.63
C SER A 87 9.59 -10.11 -7.35
N THR A 88 9.23 -9.55 -8.52
CA THR A 88 10.16 -8.77 -9.36
C THR A 88 9.93 -7.26 -9.29
N LEU A 89 8.70 -6.82 -9.00
CA LEU A 89 8.36 -5.39 -8.91
C LEU A 89 8.81 -4.80 -7.59
N ARG A 90 9.61 -3.73 -7.63
CA ARG A 90 10.11 -3.06 -6.42
C ARG A 90 9.17 -1.95 -5.98
N ALA A 91 8.97 -1.83 -4.68
CA ALA A 91 8.16 -0.78 -4.10
C ALA A 91 9.02 0.29 -3.42
N ALA A 92 8.75 1.57 -3.68
CA ALA A 92 9.22 2.66 -2.82
C ALA A 92 8.55 2.58 -1.45
N TYR A 93 7.25 2.25 -1.44
CA TYR A 93 6.49 1.93 -0.22
C TYR A 93 5.69 0.65 -0.45
N PRO A 94 6.01 -0.46 0.25
CA PRO A 94 5.35 -1.74 0.00
C PRO A 94 3.90 -1.77 0.52
N PHE A 95 3.12 -2.73 0.03
CA PHE A 95 1.79 -3.04 0.59
C PHE A 95 1.89 -3.28 2.10
N GLY A 96 0.93 -2.76 2.85
CA GLY A 96 0.92 -2.83 4.31
C GLY A 96 1.91 -1.89 5.01
N HIS A 97 2.73 -1.11 4.28
CA HIS A 97 3.62 -0.13 4.90
C HIS A 97 2.83 0.98 5.60
N GLY A 98 3.34 1.43 6.74
CA GLY A 98 2.79 2.56 7.49
C GLY A 98 3.64 2.81 8.73
N LEU A 99 3.84 4.09 9.06
CA LEU A 99 4.58 4.49 10.24
C LEU A 99 3.61 4.97 11.32
N SER A 100 4.11 5.04 12.55
CA SER A 100 3.41 5.63 13.69
C SER A 100 4.37 6.50 14.48
N TYR A 101 3.85 7.36 15.34
CA TYR A 101 4.66 8.20 16.23
C TYR A 101 5.22 7.43 17.43
N THR A 102 4.80 6.17 17.61
CA THR A 102 5.33 5.26 18.62
C THR A 102 5.85 3.96 18.00
N ARG A 103 6.45 3.11 18.83
CA ARG A 103 7.02 1.83 18.44
C ARG A 103 6.17 0.70 19.00
N PHE A 104 6.08 -0.38 18.22
CA PHE A 104 5.39 -1.61 18.61
C PHE A 104 6.38 -2.77 18.52
N SER A 105 6.21 -3.77 19.39
CA SER A 105 6.89 -5.05 19.33
C SER A 105 5.84 -6.15 19.34
N PHE A 106 6.01 -7.14 18.48
CA PHE A 106 5.12 -8.31 18.41
C PHE A 106 5.84 -9.52 18.99
N GLY A 107 5.09 -10.37 19.71
CA GLY A 107 5.56 -11.67 20.14
C GLY A 107 5.63 -12.67 18.98
N ALA A 108 6.14 -13.86 19.27
CA ALA A 108 6.07 -14.97 18.31
C ALA A 108 4.59 -15.37 18.12
N PRO A 109 4.09 -15.45 16.87
CA PRO A 109 2.73 -15.91 16.64
C PRO A 109 2.61 -17.40 16.99
N GLU A 110 1.57 -17.76 17.74
CA GLU A 110 1.24 -19.16 18.02
C GLU A 110 0.15 -19.64 17.06
N VAL A 111 0.45 -20.73 16.35
CA VAL A 111 -0.53 -21.42 15.50
C VAL A 111 -1.26 -22.45 16.37
N VAL A 112 -2.58 -22.30 16.49
CA VAL A 112 -3.43 -23.23 17.25
C VAL A 112 -4.25 -24.07 16.28
N HIS A 113 -4.24 -25.40 16.46
CA HIS A 113 -5.08 -26.34 15.71
C HIS A 113 -6.12 -27.00 16.63
N GLY A 114 -7.30 -27.36 16.08
CA GLY A 114 -8.32 -28.15 16.78
C GLY A 114 -9.48 -27.35 17.41
N GLN A 115 -10.29 -27.99 18.27
CA GLN A 115 -11.66 -27.59 18.72
C GLN A 115 -11.87 -26.15 19.23
N ARG A 116 -10.82 -25.35 19.45
CA ARG A 116 -10.91 -23.91 19.77
C ARG A 116 -10.84 -22.99 18.54
N CYS A 117 -10.68 -23.56 17.34
CA CYS A 117 -10.62 -22.86 16.06
C CYS A 117 -11.36 -23.70 14.99
N PRO A 118 -12.57 -23.31 14.57
CA PRO A 118 -13.31 -24.02 13.51
C PRO A 118 -12.74 -23.76 12.10
N GLU A 119 -11.84 -22.79 11.94
CA GLU A 119 -11.15 -22.51 10.68
C GLU A 119 -9.81 -23.27 10.55
N ALA A 120 -9.28 -23.34 9.33
CA ALA A 120 -8.05 -24.08 9.03
C ALA A 120 -6.81 -23.55 9.79
N VAL A 121 -6.79 -22.24 10.14
CA VAL A 121 -5.71 -21.61 10.90
C VAL A 121 -6.25 -20.47 11.77
N CYS A 122 -5.98 -20.49 13.07
CA CYS A 122 -6.13 -19.33 13.95
C CYS A 122 -4.75 -18.84 14.41
N VAL A 123 -4.54 -17.53 14.33
CA VAL A 123 -3.35 -16.85 14.87
C VAL A 123 -3.76 -16.08 16.12
N ARG A 124 -3.08 -16.35 17.24
CA ARG A 124 -3.20 -15.55 18.46
C ARG A 124 -2.00 -14.61 18.55
N LEU A 125 -2.28 -13.33 18.77
CA LEU A 125 -1.29 -12.26 18.98
C LEU A 125 -1.10 -12.00 20.47
#